data_AF-I4K9B3-F1
#
_entry.id   AF-I4K9B3-F1
#
_cell.length_a   1.000
_cell.length_b   1.000
_cell.length_c   1.000
_cell.angle_alpha   90.00
_cell.angle_beta   90.00
_cell.angle_gamma   90.00
#
_symmetry.space_group_name_H-M   'P 1'
#
loop_
_entity.id
_entity.type
_entity.pdbx_description
1 polymer ?
#
loop_
_entity_poly.entity_id
_entity_poly.type
_entity_poly.pdbx_seq_one_letter_code
_entity_poly.pdbx_strand_id
1 'polypeptide(L)'
;MQDGCWPFHLFGANFATESEAKKFVFEQWEPEPPESVSEAEYISWEDRNPTWRLAEELGFSMDSDFVELAGTPQDVIAQIRSQSERVLVSSRVGEFTHFIMVGSNAIWGDRRSTSTQVEPLVRLPESTATITYLGLFN
;
A
#
# COMPACT_ATOMS: atom_id res chain seq x y z
N MET A 1 -1.20 28.09 -0.11
CA MET A 1 -1.71 26.78 0.37
C MET A 1 -1.53 25.84 -0.81
N GLN A 2 -0.71 24.79 -0.68
CA GLN A 2 -0.68 23.74 -1.70
C GLN A 2 -2.10 23.21 -1.82
N ASP A 3 -2.70 23.29 -3.02
CA ASP A 3 -3.99 22.68 -3.29
C ASP A 3 -3.89 21.21 -2.83
N GLY A 4 -4.69 20.81 -1.84
CA GLY A 4 -4.63 19.54 -1.09
C GLY A 4 -4.86 18.28 -1.92
N CYS A 5 -4.05 18.12 -2.96
CA CYS A 5 -4.00 17.03 -3.89
C CYS A 5 -3.13 15.96 -3.23
N TRP A 6 -3.69 14.78 -2.99
CA TRP A 6 -2.95 13.60 -2.54
C TRP A 6 -2.73 12.71 -3.76
N PRO A 7 -1.50 12.66 -4.33
CA PRO A 7 -1.16 11.73 -5.40
C PRO A 7 -1.07 10.32 -4.85
N PHE A 8 -1.61 9.35 -5.57
CA PHE A 8 -1.61 7.96 -5.12
C PHE A 8 -1.48 6.96 -6.27
N HIS A 9 -0.78 5.86 -5.99
CA HIS A 9 -0.75 4.66 -6.79
C HIS A 9 -2.01 3.83 -6.51
N LEU A 10 -2.73 3.46 -7.56
CA LEU A 10 -3.93 2.63 -7.43
C LEU A 10 -3.64 1.20 -7.88
N PHE A 11 -4.14 0.25 -7.09
CA PHE A 11 -4.13 -1.17 -7.43
C PHE A 11 -5.52 -1.77 -7.33
N GLY A 12 -5.83 -2.70 -8.25
CA GLY A 12 -7.00 -3.56 -8.19
C GLY A 12 -6.62 -4.97 -7.76
N ALA A 13 -7.46 -5.61 -6.94
CA ALA A 13 -7.23 -6.96 -6.43
C ALA A 13 -8.53 -7.77 -6.30
N ASN A 14 -8.38 -9.09 -6.21
CA ASN A 14 -9.48 -10.04 -6.09
C ASN A 14 -9.34 -10.97 -4.88
N PHE A 15 -9.53 -10.40 -3.68
CA PHE A 15 -9.57 -11.18 -2.43
C PHE A 15 -10.94 -11.86 -2.24
N ALA A 16 -10.97 -13.01 -1.57
CA ALA A 16 -12.23 -13.71 -1.33
C ALA A 16 -13.09 -12.99 -0.27
N THR A 17 -12.44 -12.29 0.67
CA THR A 17 -13.12 -11.55 1.74
C THR A 17 -12.40 -10.24 2.07
N GLU A 18 -13.16 -9.31 2.64
CA GLU A 18 -12.64 -8.05 3.21
C GLU A 18 -11.56 -8.30 4.26
N SER A 19 -11.71 -9.35 5.09
CA SER A 19 -10.72 -9.70 6.10
C SER A 19 -9.39 -10.16 5.51
N GLU A 20 -9.41 -10.86 4.37
CA GLU A 20 -8.18 -11.21 3.65
C GLU A 20 -7.51 -9.98 3.03
N ALA A 21 -8.30 -9.08 2.43
CA ALA A 21 -7.79 -7.82 1.90
C ALA A 21 -7.08 -7.00 2.98
N LYS A 22 -7.70 -6.87 4.17
CA LYS A 22 -7.09 -6.15 5.31
C LYS A 22 -5.78 -6.76 5.77
N LYS A 23 -5.69 -8.09 5.85
CA LYS A 23 -4.45 -8.80 6.21
C LYS A 23 -3.33 -8.61 5.19
N PHE A 24 -3.69 -8.35 3.93
CA PHE A 24 -2.72 -8.08 2.88
C PHE A 24 -2.26 -6.61 2.92
N VAL A 25 -3.22 -5.68 3.00
CA VAL A 25 -3.02 -4.25 2.82
C VAL A 25 -2.42 -3.57 4.04
N PHE A 26 -2.76 -4.00 5.25
CA PHE A 26 -2.32 -3.34 6.49
C PHE A 26 -1.28 -4.16 7.23
N GLU A 27 -0.45 -3.47 8.01
CA GLU A 27 0.49 -4.08 8.95
C GLU A 27 -0.24 -5.05 9.89
N GLN A 28 0.37 -6.22 10.09
CA GLN A 28 -0.08 -7.22 11.04
C GLN A 28 0.93 -7.31 12.17
N TRP A 29 0.51 -6.82 13.33
CA TRP A 29 1.24 -6.90 14.58
C TRP A 29 0.80 -8.12 15.37
N GLU A 30 1.76 -8.89 15.84
CA GLU A 30 1.50 -9.86 16.89
C GLU A 30 1.16 -9.16 18.21
N PRO A 31 0.48 -9.84 19.14
CA PRO A 31 0.26 -9.30 20.47
C PRO A 31 1.58 -8.85 21.10
N GLU A 32 1.58 -7.62 21.60
CA GLU A 32 2.73 -7.07 22.32
C GLU A 32 3.04 -7.95 23.54
N PRO A 33 4.31 -8.35 23.77
CA PRO A 33 4.68 -9.10 24.95
C PRO A 33 4.38 -8.33 26.24
N PRO A 34 4.08 -9.01 27.36
CA PRO A 34 3.94 -8.33 28.64
C PRO A 34 5.28 -7.72 29.09
N GLU A 35 5.24 -6.62 29.85
CA GLU A 35 6.43 -5.91 30.36
C GLU A 35 7.40 -6.81 31.16
N SER A 36 6.95 -7.99 31.61
CA SER A 36 7.76 -8.95 32.35
C SER A 36 8.74 -9.78 31.51
N VAL A 37 8.64 -9.75 30.17
CA VAL A 37 9.59 -10.47 29.32
C VAL A 37 10.96 -9.80 29.38
N SER A 38 12.00 -10.56 29.03
CA SER A 38 13.34 -9.98 28.92
C SER A 38 13.45 -9.03 27.73
N GLU A 39 14.40 -8.09 27.80
CA GLU A 39 14.72 -7.18 26.70
C GLU A 39 15.06 -7.95 25.41
N ALA A 40 15.77 -9.08 25.51
CA ALA A 40 16.10 -9.91 24.36
C ALA A 40 14.85 -10.53 23.70
N GLU A 41 13.87 -10.93 24.48
CA GLU A 41 12.58 -11.44 23.97
C GLU A 41 11.76 -10.33 23.32
N TYR A 42 11.77 -9.12 23.90
CA TYR A 42 11.09 -7.96 23.32
C TYR A 42 11.73 -7.55 21.97
N ILE A 43 13.06 -7.44 21.90
CA ILE A 43 13.78 -7.14 20.64
C ILE A 43 13.48 -8.20 19.58
N SER A 44 13.47 -9.49 19.96
CA SER A 44 13.13 -10.57 19.02
C SER A 44 11.68 -10.48 18.52
N TRP A 45 10.77 -9.89 19.29
CA TRP A 45 9.41 -9.58 18.86
C TRP A 45 9.38 -8.38 17.92
N GLU A 46 10.14 -7.32 18.19
CA GLU A 46 10.26 -6.17 17.28
C GLU A 46 10.87 -6.58 15.93
N ASP A 47 11.91 -7.42 15.93
CA ASP A 47 12.60 -7.83 14.70
C ASP A 47 11.69 -8.58 13.70
N ARG A 48 10.59 -9.17 14.18
CA ARG A 48 9.61 -9.91 13.37
C ARG A 48 8.27 -9.18 13.22
N ASN A 49 8.14 -7.96 13.74
CA ASN A 49 6.92 -7.16 13.66
C ASN A 49 7.18 -5.72 13.15
N PRO A 50 6.22 -5.11 12.44
CA PRO A 50 5.06 -5.77 11.87
C PRO A 50 5.45 -6.64 10.67
N THR A 51 4.63 -7.65 10.39
CA THR A 51 4.63 -8.26 9.06
C THR A 51 3.73 -7.45 8.13
N TRP A 52 4.12 -7.27 6.87
CA TRP A 52 3.34 -6.44 5.95
C TRP A 52 3.44 -6.92 4.50
N ARG A 53 2.46 -7.75 4.12
CA ARG A 53 2.46 -8.44 2.82
C ARG A 53 2.47 -7.51 1.62
N LEU A 54 1.72 -6.40 1.66
CA LEU A 54 1.74 -5.40 0.58
C LEU A 54 3.15 -4.83 0.36
N ALA A 55 3.81 -4.38 1.42
CA ALA A 55 5.16 -3.80 1.34
C ALA A 55 6.21 -4.83 0.90
N GLU A 56 6.11 -6.06 1.42
CA GLU A 56 6.95 -7.19 0.99
C GLU A 56 6.77 -7.52 -0.50
N GLU A 57 5.52 -7.64 -0.96
CA GLU A 57 5.24 -8.04 -2.35
C GLU A 57 5.64 -6.94 -3.34
N LEU A 58 5.36 -5.68 -3.00
CA LEU A 58 5.83 -4.53 -3.79
C LEU A 58 7.35 -4.33 -3.72
N GLY A 59 8.01 -4.87 -2.68
CA GLY A 59 9.44 -4.75 -2.46
C GLY A 59 9.88 -3.35 -2.06
N PHE A 60 9.05 -2.62 -1.32
CA PHE A 60 9.33 -1.25 -0.87
C PHE A 60 9.33 -1.14 0.65
N SER A 61 10.08 -0.16 1.15
CA SER A 61 9.89 0.39 2.48
C SER A 61 8.82 1.49 2.40
N MET A 62 7.80 1.35 3.24
CA MET A 62 6.55 2.10 3.13
C MET A 62 6.13 2.67 4.48
N ASP A 63 5.30 3.71 4.44
CA ASP A 63 4.61 4.32 5.58
C ASP A 63 3.12 3.94 5.51
N SER A 64 2.63 3.27 6.55
CA SER A 64 1.28 2.71 6.61
C SER A 64 0.19 3.78 6.78
N ASP A 65 0.53 4.97 7.26
CA ASP A 65 -0.41 6.09 7.41
C ASP A 65 -0.92 6.61 6.06
N PHE A 66 -0.21 6.29 4.95
CA PHE A 66 -0.57 6.70 3.59
C PHE A 66 -1.06 5.54 2.73
N VAL A 67 -1.51 4.45 3.34
CA VAL A 67 -2.08 3.30 2.63
C VAL A 67 -3.54 3.11 3.02
N GLU A 68 -4.42 3.05 2.01
CA GLU A 68 -5.86 2.89 2.19
C GLU A 68 -6.39 1.68 1.41
N LEU A 69 -7.35 0.98 2.02
CA LEU A 69 -8.23 0.02 1.36
C LEU A 69 -9.56 0.72 1.13
N ALA A 70 -9.92 0.98 -0.12
CA ALA A 70 -11.15 1.69 -0.45
C ALA A 70 -12.38 0.85 -0.12
N GLY A 71 -13.40 1.46 0.49
CA GLY A 71 -14.64 0.78 0.85
C GLY A 71 -15.50 0.45 -0.38
N THR A 72 -15.49 1.33 -1.38
CA THR A 72 -16.20 1.14 -2.65
C THR A 72 -15.37 1.69 -3.83
N PRO A 73 -15.64 1.23 -5.07
CA PRO A 73 -15.01 1.82 -6.25
C PRO A 73 -15.34 3.32 -6.44
N GLN A 74 -16.50 3.76 -5.96
CA GLN A 74 -16.91 5.17 -6.01
C GLN A 74 -16.02 6.04 -5.13
N ASP A 75 -15.55 5.52 -4.00
CA ASP A 75 -14.62 6.25 -3.11
C ASP A 75 -13.31 6.55 -3.84
N VAL A 76 -12.78 5.58 -4.60
CA VAL A 76 -11.59 5.78 -5.44
C VAL A 76 -11.84 6.84 -6.51
N ILE A 77 -12.94 6.74 -7.25
CA ILE A 77 -13.27 7.67 -8.34
C ILE A 77 -13.44 9.10 -7.83
N ALA A 78 -14.00 9.27 -6.63
CA ALA A 78 -14.17 10.57 -6.00
C ALA A 78 -12.84 11.26 -5.68
N GLN A 79 -11.79 10.48 -5.38
CA GLN A 79 -10.44 10.99 -5.06
C GLN A 79 -9.65 11.43 -6.29
N ILE A 80 -9.99 10.92 -7.49
CA ILE A 80 -9.31 11.29 -8.74
C ILE A 80 -9.80 12.66 -9.20
N ARG A 81 -8.91 13.59 -9.56
CA ARG A 81 -9.28 14.94 -10.01
C ARG A 81 -9.61 15.01 -11.50
N SER A 82 -8.86 14.30 -12.33
CA SER A 82 -9.03 14.36 -13.77
C SER A 82 -10.28 13.59 -14.22
N GLN A 83 -11.14 14.24 -15.01
CA GLN A 83 -12.34 13.59 -15.54
C GLN A 83 -12.01 12.44 -16.49
N SER A 84 -10.93 12.53 -17.27
CA SER A 84 -10.52 11.45 -18.17
C SER A 84 -10.01 10.24 -17.38
N GLU A 85 -9.26 10.46 -16.31
CA GLU A 85 -8.80 9.40 -15.41
C GLU A 85 -9.97 8.75 -14.66
N ARG A 86 -10.96 9.54 -14.21
CA ARG A 86 -12.20 9.00 -13.62
C ARG A 86 -12.90 8.05 -14.59
N VAL A 87 -13.02 8.43 -15.86
CA VAL A 87 -13.65 7.59 -16.89
C VAL A 87 -12.83 6.31 -17.11
N LEU A 88 -11.50 6.41 -17.16
CA LEU A 88 -10.61 5.26 -17.30
C LEU A 88 -10.74 4.27 -16.15
N VAL A 89 -10.76 4.77 -14.90
CA VAL A 89 -10.95 3.90 -13.72
C VAL A 89 -12.36 3.31 -13.73
N SER A 90 -13.38 4.12 -13.98
CA SER A 90 -14.78 3.68 -14.04
C SER A 90 -15.03 2.58 -15.07
N SER A 91 -14.29 2.52 -16.19
CA SER A 91 -14.45 1.44 -17.17
C SER A 91 -13.83 0.12 -16.71
N ARG A 92 -13.00 0.13 -15.66
CA ARG A 92 -12.24 -1.03 -15.16
C ARG A 92 -12.66 -1.47 -13.76
N VAL A 93 -13.46 -0.69 -13.03
CA VAL A 93 -13.80 -1.02 -11.63
C VAL A 93 -14.51 -2.37 -11.48
N GLY A 94 -15.19 -2.87 -12.52
CA GLY A 94 -15.84 -4.18 -12.50
C GLY A 94 -14.87 -5.37 -12.62
N GLU A 95 -13.58 -5.14 -12.93
CA GLU A 95 -12.55 -6.18 -13.02
C GLU A 95 -12.05 -6.64 -11.63
N PHE A 96 -12.28 -5.84 -10.59
CA PHE A 96 -11.71 -6.04 -9.27
C PHE A 96 -12.77 -5.94 -8.17
N THR A 97 -12.58 -6.70 -7.10
CA THR A 97 -13.44 -6.65 -5.91
C THR A 97 -12.93 -5.67 -4.86
N HIS A 98 -11.63 -5.39 -4.85
CA HIS A 98 -10.98 -4.51 -3.86
C HIS A 98 -10.02 -3.54 -4.56
N PHE A 99 -9.89 -2.35 -3.98
CA PHE A 99 -8.99 -1.30 -4.48
C PHE A 99 -8.08 -0.80 -3.37
N ILE A 100 -6.79 -0.72 -3.66
CA ILE A 100 -5.76 -0.30 -2.71
C ILE A 100 -5.17 1.01 -3.23
N MET A 101 -5.16 2.02 -2.38
CA MET A 101 -4.56 3.31 -2.66
C MET A 101 -3.31 3.46 -1.82
N VAL A 102 -2.17 3.69 -2.48
CA VAL A 102 -0.88 3.93 -1.83
C VAL A 102 -0.45 5.34 -2.18
N GLY A 103 -0.42 6.24 -1.19
CA GLY A 103 0.06 7.60 -1.40
C GLY A 103 1.45 7.60 -2.03
N SER A 104 1.72 8.53 -2.94
CA SER A 104 3.05 8.64 -3.58
C SER A 104 4.16 8.89 -2.56
N ASN A 105 3.79 9.52 -1.43
CA ASN A 105 4.64 9.77 -0.28
C ASN A 105 4.72 8.60 0.71
N ALA A 106 3.92 7.54 0.53
CA ALA A 106 3.99 6.34 1.35
C ALA A 106 5.32 5.59 1.10
N ILE A 107 5.84 5.64 -0.12
CA ILE A 107 6.99 4.85 -0.54
C ILE A 107 8.26 5.69 -0.37
N TRP A 108 9.18 5.24 0.48
CA TRP A 108 10.41 5.97 0.79
C TRP A 108 11.71 5.20 0.53
N GLY A 109 11.64 3.89 0.25
CA GLY A 109 12.82 3.12 -0.13
C GLY A 109 12.49 1.92 -1.01
N ASP A 110 13.38 1.59 -1.95
CA ASP A 110 13.29 0.36 -2.75
C ASP A 110 14.18 -0.73 -2.15
N ARG A 111 13.55 -1.79 -1.64
CA ARG A 111 14.23 -2.93 -1.00
C ARG A 111 14.95 -3.82 -2.03
N ARG A 112 14.64 -3.67 -3.31
CA ARG A 112 15.31 -4.39 -4.41
C ARG A 112 16.52 -3.62 -4.97
N SER A 113 16.70 -2.36 -4.57
CA SER A 113 17.84 -1.56 -5.01
C SER A 113 19.13 -2.13 -4.43
N THR A 114 20.12 -2.37 -5.29
CA THR A 114 21.49 -2.66 -4.87
C THR A 114 22.31 -1.39 -4.68
N SER A 115 21.74 -0.21 -4.96
CA SER A 115 22.41 1.07 -4.79
C SER A 115 22.34 1.50 -3.32
N THR A 116 23.48 1.89 -2.78
CA THR A 116 23.60 2.49 -1.46
C THR A 116 23.32 4.00 -1.46
N GLN A 117 23.01 4.58 -2.63
CA GLN A 117 22.75 6.01 -2.76
C GLN A 117 21.31 6.35 -2.38
N VAL A 118 21.16 7.40 -1.58
CA VAL A 118 19.88 8.05 -1.24
C VAL A 118 19.48 8.96 -2.41
N GLU A 119 19.24 8.36 -3.56
CA GLU A 119 18.72 9.04 -4.75
C GLU A 119 17.21 8.78 -4.88
N PRO A 120 16.45 9.67 -5.55
CA PRO A 120 15.00 9.56 -5.63
C PRO A 120 14.58 8.17 -6.13
N LEU A 121 13.45 7.67 -5.62
CA LEU A 121 12.92 6.36 -5.95
C LEU A 121 12.84 6.17 -7.48
N VAL A 122 13.71 5.30 -8.01
CA VAL A 122 13.82 5.08 -9.46
C VAL A 122 12.72 4.14 -9.96
N ARG A 123 12.29 3.19 -9.12
CA ARG A 123 11.31 2.18 -9.47
C ARG A 123 9.91 2.63 -9.05
N LEU A 124 9.00 2.70 -10.02
CA LEU A 124 7.57 2.83 -9.74
C LEU A 124 6.97 1.49 -9.35
N PRO A 125 5.86 1.47 -8.59
CA PRO A 125 5.12 0.24 -8.38
C PRO A 125 4.64 -0.39 -9.69
N GLU A 126 4.53 -1.71 -9.67
CA GLU A 126 4.16 -2.54 -10.82
C GLU A 126 3.14 -3.60 -10.37
N SER A 127 2.47 -4.23 -11.34
CA SER A 127 1.60 -5.37 -11.04
C SER A 127 2.41 -6.53 -10.47
N THR A 128 1.80 -7.27 -9.56
CA THR A 128 2.39 -8.46 -8.93
C THR A 128 1.49 -9.67 -9.18
N ALA A 129 1.75 -10.78 -8.50
CA ALA A 129 0.89 -11.96 -8.59
C ALA A 129 -0.48 -11.72 -7.91
N THR A 130 -0.53 -10.91 -6.84
CA THR A 130 -1.74 -10.67 -6.06
C THR A 130 -2.52 -9.43 -6.52
N ILE A 131 -1.83 -8.37 -6.94
CA ILE A 131 -2.45 -7.08 -7.24
C ILE A 131 -2.08 -6.56 -8.64
N THR A 132 -3.03 -5.92 -9.31
CA THR A 132 -2.82 -5.30 -10.62
C THR A 132 -2.64 -3.80 -10.45
N TYR A 133 -1.53 -3.25 -10.94
CA TYR A 133 -1.29 -1.82 -10.92
C TYR A 133 -2.12 -1.10 -11.99
N LEU A 134 -2.86 -0.09 -11.58
CA LEU A 134 -3.79 0.67 -12.43
C LEU A 134 -3.25 2.05 -12.82
N GLY A 135 -2.22 2.54 -12.12
CA GLY A 135 -1.54 3.80 -12.45
C GLY A 135 -1.31 4.69 -11.24
N LEU A 136 -0.62 5.81 -11.50
CA LEU A 136 -0.49 6.93 -10.58
C LEU A 136 -1.54 7.97 -10.98
N PHE A 137 -2.28 8.45 -9.99
CA PHE A 137 -3.34 9.44 -10.16
C PHE A 137 -3.02 10.68 -9.32
N ASN A 138 -3.61 11.80 -9.75
CA ASN A 138 -3.48 13.14 -9.17
C ASN A 138 -2.11 13.81 -9.26
#